data_AF-A0A7H9V8W5-F1
#
_entry.id   AF-A0A7H9V8W5-F1
#
_cell.length_a   1.000
_cell.length_b   1.000
_cell.length_c   1.000
_cell.angle_alpha   90.00
_cell.angle_beta   90.00
_cell.angle_gamma   90.00
#
_symmetry.space_group_name_H-M   'P 1'
#
loop_
_entity.id
_entity.type
_entity.pdbx_description
1 polymer ?
#
loop_
_entity_poly.entity_id
_entity_poly.type
_entity_poly.pdbx_seq_one_letter_code
_entity_poly.pdbx_strand_id
1 'polypeptide(L)'
;KLKASPKLFADETTAPVLDPGRGKTKTGQLWAYARDDRPWNGSDPPGVAYVYAPDRKAERPIAHLAGFAGILQVDGYGGYRVLADKSGATLAFCWAHVRRRFYEL
;
A
#
# COMPACT_ATOMS: atom_id res chain seq x y z
N LYS A 1 4.33 8.17 14.66
CA LYS A 1 3.21 7.25 14.31
C LYS A 1 2.92 7.41 12.83
N LEU A 2 3.14 6.39 11.99
CA LEU A 2 3.07 6.52 10.52
C LEU A 2 1.69 6.98 10.02
N LYS A 3 0.60 6.49 10.60
CA LYS A 3 -0.77 6.91 10.24
C LYS A 3 -1.15 8.34 10.65
N ALA A 4 -0.30 9.05 11.39
CA ALA A 4 -0.53 10.46 11.71
C ALA A 4 0.07 11.40 10.65
N SER A 5 0.73 10.85 9.64
CA SER A 5 1.35 11.62 8.56
C SER A 5 0.30 12.14 7.58
N PRO A 6 0.48 13.34 7.01
CA PRO A 6 -0.50 13.92 6.09
C PRO A 6 -0.59 13.16 4.76
N LYS A 7 0.46 12.40 4.42
CA LYS A 7 0.56 11.59 3.22
C LYS A 7 1.24 10.26 3.54
N LEU A 8 0.74 9.19 2.94
CA LEU A 8 1.41 7.90 2.88
C LEU A 8 1.43 7.36 1.44
N PHE A 9 2.46 6.60 1.14
CA PHE A 9 2.50 5.72 -0.03
C PHE A 9 2.00 4.34 0.41
N ALA A 10 1.20 3.68 -0.43
CA ALA A 10 0.83 2.30 -0.25
C ALA A 10 1.11 1.51 -1.53
N ASP A 11 1.71 0.35 -1.36
CA ASP A 11 1.98 -0.61 -2.43
C ASP A 11 1.86 -2.03 -1.87
N GLU A 12 1.44 -2.98 -2.71
CA GLU A 12 1.34 -4.37 -2.35
C GLU A 12 2.07 -5.27 -3.32
N THR A 13 3.02 -6.03 -2.80
CA THR A 13 3.84 -6.96 -3.57
C THR A 13 3.44 -8.40 -3.26
N THR A 14 3.29 -9.23 -4.29
CA THR A 14 3.05 -10.67 -4.12
C THR A 14 4.28 -11.34 -3.49
N ALA A 15 4.07 -12.20 -2.51
CA ALA A 15 5.13 -12.98 -1.87
C ALA A 15 4.77 -14.48 -1.85
N PRO A 16 5.71 -15.38 -2.20
CA PRO A 16 5.52 -16.81 -1.98
C PRO A 16 5.61 -17.11 -0.49
N VAL A 17 4.57 -17.73 0.06
CA VAL A 17 4.48 -18.09 1.48
C VAL A 17 4.37 -19.60 1.61
N LEU A 18 5.12 -20.19 2.53
CA LEU A 18 5.04 -21.63 2.81
C LEU A 18 3.62 -22.03 3.22
N ASP A 19 3.12 -23.12 2.64
CA ASP A 19 1.86 -23.76 2.98
C ASP A 19 2.13 -25.26 3.28
N PRO A 20 2.66 -25.58 4.47
CA PRO A 20 3.20 -26.91 4.77
C PRO A 20 2.19 -28.04 4.60
N GLY A 21 0.90 -27.77 4.85
CA GLY A 21 -0.17 -28.76 4.67
C GLY A 21 -0.38 -29.19 3.21
N ARG A 22 0.15 -28.43 2.24
CA ARG A 22 0.06 -28.74 0.80
C ARG A 22 1.42 -29.07 0.18
N GLY A 23 2.51 -29.02 0.94
CA GLY A 23 3.87 -29.24 0.43
C GLY A 23 4.33 -28.24 -0.64
N LYS A 24 3.71 -27.05 -0.72
CA LYS A 24 4.03 -26.02 -1.72
C LYS A 24 3.86 -24.61 -1.14
N THR A 25 4.11 -23.59 -1.95
CA THR A 25 3.83 -22.20 -1.58
C THR A 25 2.42 -21.78 -2.00
N LYS A 26 1.87 -20.81 -1.28
CA LYS A 26 0.71 -20.02 -1.67
C LYS A 26 1.13 -18.57 -1.90
N THR A 27 0.36 -17.85 -2.70
CA THR A 27 0.56 -16.40 -2.90
C THR A 27 -0.02 -15.64 -1.71
N GLY A 28 0.83 -14.91 -0.98
CA GLY A 28 0.42 -13.88 -0.05
C GLY A 28 0.79 -12.49 -0.55
N GLN A 29 0.48 -11.45 0.23
CA GLN A 29 0.83 -10.07 -0.06
C GLN A 29 1.65 -9.47 1.08
N LEU A 30 2.68 -8.69 0.73
CA LEU A 30 3.31 -7.75 1.64
C LEU A 30 2.87 -6.34 1.25
N TRP A 31 2.16 -5.68 2.16
CA TRP A 31 1.76 -4.29 2.04
C TRP A 31 2.83 -3.40 2.63
N ALA A 32 3.36 -2.47 1.84
CA ALA A 32 4.27 -1.44 2.28
C ALA A 32 3.51 -0.13 2.45
N TYR A 33 3.52 0.43 3.66
CA TYR A 33 3.06 1.79 3.92
C TYR A 33 4.28 2.65 4.22
N ALA A 34 4.53 3.65 3.40
CA ALA A 34 5.73 4.47 3.52
C ALA A 34 5.39 5.96 3.68
N ARG A 35 6.28 6.67 4.38
CA ARG A 35 6.39 8.11 4.37
C ARG A 35 7.83 8.45 4.00
N ASP A 36 8.01 9.19 2.93
CA ASP A 36 9.28 9.85 2.63
C ASP A 36 9.00 11.12 1.82
N ASP A 37 9.02 12.26 2.52
CA ASP A 37 8.78 13.57 1.92
C ASP A 37 10.06 14.38 1.73
N ARG A 38 11.24 13.78 1.94
CA ARG A 38 12.53 14.46 1.74
C ARG A 38 12.71 15.03 0.33
N PRO A 39 12.28 14.36 -0.77
CA PRO A 39 12.35 14.94 -2.12
C PRO A 39 11.53 16.22 -2.31
N TRP A 40 10.61 16.51 -1.37
CA TRP A 40 9.74 17.69 -1.35
C TRP A 40 10.01 18.59 -0.13
N ASN A 41 11.23 18.50 0.44
CA ASN A 41 11.66 19.26 1.61
C ASN A 41 10.82 19.02 2.88
N GLY A 42 10.23 17.83 3.03
CA GLY A 42 9.56 17.43 4.27
C GLY A 42 10.55 17.21 5.42
N SER A 43 10.19 17.67 6.62
CA SER A 43 11.02 17.58 7.84
C SER A 43 10.87 16.26 8.60
N ASP A 44 9.81 15.53 8.31
CA ASP A 44 9.51 14.24 8.92
C ASP A 44 10.54 13.17 8.51
N PRO A 45 11.05 12.35 9.44
CA PRO A 45 11.98 11.27 9.08
C PRO A 45 11.29 10.23 8.19
N PRO A 46 12.02 9.64 7.21
CA PRO A 46 11.46 8.58 6.38
C PRO A 46 11.11 7.36 7.22
N GLY A 47 10.09 6.62 6.82
CA GLY A 47 9.70 5.39 7.51
C GLY A 47 8.81 4.51 6.66
N VAL A 48 8.92 3.20 6.86
CA VAL A 48 8.08 2.20 6.21
C VAL A 48 7.59 1.17 7.22
N ALA A 49 6.31 0.80 7.12
CA ALA A 49 5.73 -0.32 7.82
C ALA A 49 5.33 -1.38 6.79
N TYR A 50 5.77 -2.62 7.04
CA TYR A 50 5.35 -3.77 6.24
C TYR A 50 4.30 -4.56 6.99
N VAL A 51 3.20 -4.89 6.31
CA VAL A 51 2.12 -5.71 6.87
C VAL A 51 1.85 -6.88 5.92
N TYR A 52 1.99 -8.10 6.43
CA TYR A 52 1.63 -9.30 5.70
C TYR A 52 0.12 -9.51 5.68
N ALA A 53 -0.41 -9.92 4.52
CA ALA A 53 -1.76 -10.42 4.38
C ALA A 53 -1.79 -11.72 3.55
N PRO A 54 -2.66 -12.68 3.87
CA PRO A 54 -2.75 -13.96 3.15
C PRO A 54 -3.41 -13.84 1.76
N ASP A 55 -3.98 -12.69 1.44
CA ASP A 55 -4.65 -12.41 0.17
C ASP A 55 -4.52 -10.92 -0.22
N ARG A 56 -4.98 -10.60 -1.43
CA ARG A 56 -5.04 -9.23 -1.98
C ARG A 56 -6.48 -8.71 -1.98
N LYS A 57 -7.20 -8.83 -0.86
CA LYS A 57 -8.56 -8.27 -0.71
C LYS A 57 -8.52 -6.83 -0.22
N ALA A 58 -9.50 -6.03 -0.63
CA ALA A 58 -9.64 -4.63 -0.22
C ALA A 58 -9.82 -4.47 1.31
N GLU A 59 -10.37 -5.48 1.98
CA GLU A 59 -10.50 -5.52 3.45
C GLU A 59 -9.15 -5.37 4.18
N ARG A 60 -8.05 -5.81 3.55
CA ARG A 60 -6.70 -5.74 4.13
C ARG A 60 -6.25 -4.29 4.35
N PRO A 61 -6.09 -3.45 3.31
CA PRO A 61 -5.69 -2.07 3.52
C PRO A 61 -6.72 -1.27 4.33
N ILE A 62 -8.02 -1.59 4.27
CA ILE A 62 -9.04 -0.94 5.10
C ILE A 62 -8.74 -1.16 6.59
N ALA A 63 -8.44 -2.39 6.99
CA ALA A 63 -8.08 -2.70 8.37
C ALA A 63 -6.73 -2.06 8.75
N HIS A 64 -5.72 -2.16 7.89
CA HIS A 64 -4.38 -1.62 8.16
C HIS A 64 -4.41 -0.09 8.40
N LEU A 65 -5.14 0.62 7.53
CA LEU A 65 -5.24 2.08 7.52
C LEU A 65 -6.47 2.61 8.29
N ALA A 66 -7.09 1.80 9.14
CA ALA A 66 -8.17 2.26 10.01
C ALA A 66 -7.75 3.52 10.80
N GLY A 67 -8.55 4.57 10.70
CA GLY A 67 -8.29 5.89 11.31
C GLY A 67 -7.29 6.78 10.57
N PHE A 68 -6.76 6.35 9.42
CA PHE A 68 -5.96 7.24 8.56
C PHE A 68 -6.87 8.24 7.82
N ALA A 69 -6.43 9.49 7.78
CA ALA A 69 -7.02 10.54 6.97
C ALA A 69 -5.88 11.37 6.36
N GLY A 70 -5.98 11.69 5.08
CA GLY A 70 -4.90 12.35 4.34
C GLY A 70 -4.74 11.80 2.92
N ILE A 71 -3.60 12.08 2.29
CA ILE A 71 -3.32 11.64 0.92
C ILE A 71 -2.76 10.21 0.96
N LEU A 72 -3.37 9.30 0.23
CA LEU A 72 -2.85 7.96 0.01
C LEU A 72 -2.38 7.83 -1.44
N GLN A 73 -1.07 7.85 -1.64
CA GLN A 73 -0.48 7.63 -2.96
C GLN A 73 -0.42 6.13 -3.25
N VAL A 74 -1.10 5.70 -4.30
CA VAL A 74 -1.37 4.28 -4.61
C VAL A 74 -1.08 3.96 -6.07
N ASP A 75 -1.03 2.67 -6.40
CA ASP A 75 -1.14 2.19 -7.77
C ASP A 75 -2.62 2.22 -8.25
N GLY A 76 -2.90 1.55 -9.36
CA GLY A 76 -4.26 1.42 -9.92
C GLY A 76 -5.11 0.29 -9.33
N TYR A 77 -4.71 -0.34 -8.21
CA TYR A 77 -5.47 -1.44 -7.62
C TYR A 77 -6.83 -0.98 -7.09
N GLY A 78 -7.90 -1.60 -7.60
CA GLY A 78 -9.28 -1.21 -7.29
C GLY A 78 -9.64 -1.26 -5.80
N GLY A 79 -8.95 -2.05 -4.98
CA GLY A 79 -9.20 -2.12 -3.54
C GLY A 79 -8.95 -0.81 -2.80
N TYR A 80 -8.07 0.06 -3.32
CA TYR A 80 -7.85 1.39 -2.73
C TYR A 80 -9.03 2.33 -2.90
N ARG A 81 -9.81 2.18 -3.98
CA ARG A 81 -11.03 2.97 -4.18
C ARG A 81 -12.08 2.63 -3.13
N VAL A 82 -12.28 1.33 -2.87
CA VAL A 82 -13.17 0.84 -1.80
C VAL A 82 -12.70 1.35 -0.42
N LEU A 83 -11.40 1.47 -0.20
CA LEU A 83 -10.84 2.05 1.01
C LEU A 83 -11.15 3.55 1.13
N ALA A 84 -10.93 4.31 0.07
CA ALA A 84 -11.17 5.76 0.06
C ALA A 84 -12.66 6.07 0.34
N ASP A 85 -13.58 5.32 -0.26
CA ASP A 85 -15.03 5.46 -0.05
C ASP A 85 -15.45 5.20 1.41
N LYS A 86 -14.60 4.54 2.21
CA LYS A 86 -14.87 4.13 3.60
C LYS A 86 -13.97 4.82 4.63
N SER A 87 -13.17 5.82 4.23
CA SER A 87 -12.17 6.45 5.11
C SER A 87 -12.03 7.94 4.84
N GLY A 88 -11.16 8.61 5.60
CA GLY A 88 -10.77 10.00 5.34
C GLY A 88 -9.63 10.13 4.32
N ALA A 89 -9.33 9.07 3.56
CA ALA A 89 -8.23 9.05 2.61
C ALA A 89 -8.63 9.61 1.23
N THR A 90 -7.81 10.50 0.68
CA THR A 90 -7.90 10.96 -0.71
C THR A 90 -6.83 10.26 -1.54
N LEU A 91 -7.20 9.62 -2.64
CA LEU A 91 -6.24 8.89 -3.47
C LEU A 91 -5.44 9.82 -4.38
N ALA A 92 -4.13 9.56 -4.47
CA ALA A 92 -3.25 10.09 -5.51
C ALA A 92 -2.63 8.93 -6.29
N PHE A 93 -2.80 8.90 -7.62
CA PHE A 93 -2.32 7.77 -8.42
C PHE A 93 -0.86 7.94 -8.83
N CYS A 94 -0.06 6.89 -8.65
CA CYS A 94 1.38 6.90 -8.86
C CYS A 94 1.75 6.86 -10.35
N TRP A 95 2.44 7.90 -10.83
CA TRP A 95 2.90 8.00 -12.22
C TRP A 95 3.92 6.92 -12.60
N ALA A 96 4.76 6.48 -11.65
CA ALA A 96 5.71 5.40 -11.91
C ALA A 96 5.01 4.08 -12.25
N HIS A 97 3.89 3.77 -11.58
CA HIS A 97 3.07 2.60 -11.87
C HIS A 97 2.34 2.71 -13.20
N VAL A 98 1.84 3.90 -13.53
CA VAL A 98 1.23 4.18 -14.84
C VAL A 98 2.23 3.93 -15.98
N ARG A 99 3.48 4.38 -15.85
CA ARG A 99 4.53 4.17 -16.88
C ARG A 99 4.80 2.70 -17.20
N ARG A 100 4.66 1.77 -16.25
CA ARG A 100 4.87 0.32 -16.48
C ARG A 100 3.90 -0.28 -17.50
N ARG A 101 2.78 0.38 -17.80
CA ARG A 101 1.83 -0.07 -18.83
C ARG A 101 2.10 0.49 -20.22
N PHE A 102 3.00 1.48 -20.33
CA PHE A 102 3.39 2.07 -21.62
C PHE A 102 4.62 1.40 -22.21
N TYR A 103 5.46 0.78 -21.37
CA TYR A 103 6.63 0.01 -21.78
C TYR A 103 6.70 -1.21 -20.87
N GLU A 104 6.74 -2.42 -21.44
CA GLU A 104 7.14 -3.61 -20.68
C GLU A 104 8.60 -3.41 -20.25
N LEU A 105 8.83 -3.35 -18.93
CA LEU A 105 10.16 -3.29 -18.30
C LEU A 105 10.61 -4.70 -17.92
#